data_AF-A0A1N7HH88-F1
#
_entry.id   AF-A0A1N7HH88-F1
#
_cell.length_a   1.000
_cell.length_b   1.000
_cell.length_c   1.000
_cell.angle_alpha   90.00
_cell.angle_beta   90.00
_cell.angle_gamma   90.00
#
_symmetry.space_group_name_H-M   'P 1'
#
loop_
_entity.id
_entity.type
_entity.pdbx_description
1 polymer ?
#
loop_
_entity_poly.entity_id
_entity_poly.type
_entity_poly.pdbx_seq_one_letter_code
_entity_poly.pdbx_strand_id
1 'polypeptide(L)'
;MQTSRRFRPSWPRRLTVMLAAIVSLTGVTGTVPAHASVYGSCTISRCADARSANAIWAGKGYPTSSGWYSWPDGRYNYTGGRFYNREGQLPSGATYYEYDVYSRARGASRDAYRIVVNRSTGVTWFSPNHYTDFYRL
;
A
#
# COMPACT_ATOMS: atom_id res chain seq x y z
N MET A 1 -81.04 -7.15 40.05
CA MET A 1 -80.01 -7.93 39.34
C MET A 1 -79.12 -6.97 38.56
N GLN A 2 -77.98 -6.56 39.10
CA GLN A 2 -76.70 -6.56 38.40
C GLN A 2 -75.59 -6.37 39.45
N THR A 3 -74.60 -7.24 39.34
CA THR A 3 -73.55 -7.55 40.27
C THR A 3 -72.32 -6.64 40.11
N SER A 4 -71.73 -6.28 41.26
CA SER A 4 -70.28 -6.22 41.56
C SER A 4 -69.38 -5.26 40.74
N ARG A 5 -68.34 -4.60 41.27
CA ARG A 5 -67.73 -4.45 42.60
C ARG A 5 -66.67 -3.33 42.46
N ARG A 6 -66.63 -2.45 43.45
CA ARG A 6 -65.48 -1.80 44.15
C ARG A 6 -64.10 -1.80 43.44
N PHE A 7 -63.39 -0.66 43.47
CA PHE A 7 -62.34 -0.36 44.49
C PHE A 7 -61.79 1.08 44.35
N ARG A 8 -61.58 1.72 45.51
CA ARG A 8 -60.93 3.01 45.82
C ARG A 8 -59.39 2.91 45.60
N PRO A 9 -58.53 3.90 45.97
CA PRO A 9 -58.49 5.37 45.77
C PRO A 9 -57.06 5.85 45.33
N SER A 10 -56.80 7.16 45.50
CA SER A 10 -55.51 7.86 45.75
C SER A 10 -54.58 8.26 44.58
N TRP A 11 -54.63 9.56 44.35
CA TRP A 11 -53.72 10.58 43.79
C TRP A 11 -52.19 10.42 44.06
N PRO A 12 -51.30 11.30 43.55
CA PRO A 12 -50.83 11.62 42.18
C PRO A 12 -49.32 11.33 41.97
N ARG A 13 -48.83 11.71 40.76
CA ARG A 13 -47.43 11.93 40.35
C ARG A 13 -46.77 10.61 39.90
N ARG A 14 -46.11 10.52 38.76
CA ARG A 14 -45.23 11.48 38.08
C ARG A 14 -45.27 11.22 36.58
N LEU A 15 -45.35 12.32 35.82
CA LEU A 15 -44.98 12.38 34.40
C LEU A 15 -43.54 11.86 34.25
N THR A 16 -43.35 10.81 33.44
CA THR A 16 -42.08 10.63 32.71
C THR A 16 -42.37 9.85 31.43
N VAL A 17 -42.53 10.56 30.32
CA VAL A 17 -42.46 9.98 28.98
C VAL A 17 -40.98 9.86 28.64
N MET A 18 -40.42 8.64 28.73
CA MET A 18 -39.05 8.36 28.28
C MET A 18 -39.10 7.89 26.84
N LEU A 19 -39.03 8.83 25.89
CA LEU A 19 -38.72 8.55 24.49
C LEU A 19 -37.20 8.35 24.38
N ALA A 20 -36.75 7.10 24.46
CA ALA A 20 -35.37 6.75 24.17
C ALA A 20 -35.14 6.77 22.65
N ALA A 21 -34.76 7.92 22.11
CA ALA A 21 -34.25 8.02 20.74
C ALA A 21 -32.81 7.49 20.71
N ILE A 22 -32.64 6.23 20.35
CA ILE A 22 -31.32 5.65 20.07
C ILE A 22 -30.87 6.21 18.72
N VAL A 23 -30.03 7.24 18.75
CA VAL A 23 -29.31 7.73 17.57
C VAL A 23 -28.14 6.77 17.34
N SER A 24 -28.32 5.81 16.44
CA SER A 24 -27.23 4.97 15.95
C SER A 24 -26.28 5.84 15.14
N LEU A 25 -25.18 6.28 15.76
CA LEU A 25 -24.09 6.95 15.06
C LEU A 25 -23.31 5.89 14.26
N THR A 26 -23.81 5.54 13.08
CA THR A 26 -23.03 4.77 12.11
C THR A 26 -21.91 5.66 11.57
N GLY A 27 -20.76 5.62 12.24
CA GLY A 27 -19.52 6.19 11.73
C GLY A 27 -19.17 5.47 10.42
N VAL A 28 -19.37 6.13 9.29
CA VAL A 28 -18.83 5.69 8.01
C VAL A 28 -17.32 5.88 8.10
N THR A 29 -16.59 4.83 8.50
CA THR A 29 -15.15 4.80 8.32
C THR A 29 -14.89 4.67 6.82
N GLY A 30 -14.80 5.80 6.13
CA GLY A 30 -14.29 5.82 4.77
C GLY A 30 -12.88 5.27 4.79
N THR A 31 -12.68 4.08 4.22
CA THR A 31 -11.34 3.59 3.92
C THR A 31 -10.78 4.51 2.83
N VAL A 32 -10.06 5.56 3.23
CA VAL A 32 -9.26 6.33 2.28
C VAL A 32 -8.32 5.32 1.61
N PRO A 33 -8.28 5.24 0.27
CA PRO A 33 -7.30 4.38 -0.38
C PRO A 33 -5.92 4.72 0.18
N ALA A 34 -5.15 3.70 0.55
CA ALA A 34 -3.75 3.92 0.93
C ALA A 34 -3.01 4.42 -0.31
N HIS A 35 -2.95 5.74 -0.47
CA HIS A 35 -2.12 6.38 -1.48
C HIS A 35 -0.66 6.09 -1.13
N ALA A 36 0.14 5.68 -2.11
CA ALA A 36 1.56 5.55 -1.84
C ALA A 36 2.15 6.90 -1.53
N SER A 37 3.02 6.94 -0.53
CA SER A 37 3.79 8.12 -0.25
C SER A 37 5.00 8.16 -1.18
N VAL A 38 5.19 9.29 -1.86
CA VAL A 38 6.33 9.52 -2.75
C VAL A 38 7.26 10.55 -2.12
N TYR A 39 8.43 10.08 -1.71
CA TYR A 39 9.44 10.86 -1.03
C TYR A 39 10.52 11.30 -2.02
N GLY A 40 10.89 12.59 -1.95
CA GLY A 40 11.88 13.20 -2.84
C GLY A 40 13.33 12.73 -2.62
N SER A 41 13.59 11.95 -1.57
CA SER A 41 14.89 11.35 -1.27
C SER A 41 14.75 10.02 -0.52
N CYS A 42 15.75 9.16 -0.62
CA CYS A 42 15.82 7.88 0.05
C CYS A 42 16.82 7.93 1.21
N THR A 43 16.28 8.09 2.42
CA THR A 43 17.01 8.12 3.70
C THR A 43 16.64 6.97 4.64
N ILE A 44 15.72 6.09 4.22
CA ILE A 44 15.31 4.93 5.00
C ILE A 44 16.34 3.80 4.95
N SER A 45 16.17 2.82 5.83
CA SER A 45 16.93 1.55 5.78
C SER A 45 16.83 0.92 4.38
N ARG A 46 17.91 0.27 3.94
CA ARG A 46 18.03 -0.43 2.64
C ARG A 46 18.08 0.44 1.39
N CYS A 47 18.08 1.78 1.51
CA CYS A 47 18.36 2.66 0.37
C CYS A 47 19.75 2.38 -0.25
N ALA A 48 20.74 2.01 0.56
CA ALA A 48 22.07 1.62 0.06
C ALA A 48 21.98 0.37 -0.83
N ASP A 49 21.27 -0.67 -0.39
CA ASP A 49 21.07 -1.90 -1.16
C ASP A 49 20.34 -1.61 -2.48
N ALA A 50 19.32 -0.74 -2.44
CA ALA A 50 18.60 -0.31 -3.64
C ALA A 50 19.50 0.45 -4.64
N ARG A 51 20.43 1.29 -4.17
CA ARG A 51 21.43 1.95 -5.02
C ARG A 51 22.41 0.95 -5.62
N SER A 52 22.90 -0.01 -4.84
CA SER A 52 23.77 -1.08 -5.33
C SER A 52 23.07 -1.94 -6.39
N ALA A 53 21.82 -2.32 -6.14
CA ALA A 53 21.01 -3.04 -7.12
C ALA A 53 20.79 -2.21 -8.39
N ASN A 54 20.50 -0.91 -8.25
CA ASN A 54 20.34 0.00 -9.38
C ASN A 54 21.61 0.06 -10.24
N ALA A 55 22.79 0.15 -9.63
CA ALA A 55 24.06 0.15 -10.36
C ALA A 55 24.29 -1.16 -11.13
N ILE A 56 23.97 -2.32 -10.53
CA ILE A 56 24.11 -3.62 -11.19
C ILE A 56 23.11 -3.75 -12.36
N TRP A 57 21.86 -3.33 -12.17
CA TRP A 57 20.85 -3.33 -13.24
C TRP A 57 21.20 -2.35 -14.36
N ALA A 58 21.76 -1.18 -14.04
CA ALA A 58 22.30 -0.24 -15.01
C ALA A 58 23.42 -0.87 -15.84
N GLY A 59 24.36 -1.58 -15.20
CA GLY A 59 25.43 -2.33 -15.88
C GLY A 59 24.92 -3.45 -16.80
N LYS A 60 23.67 -3.92 -16.59
CA LYS A 60 22.97 -4.88 -17.46
C LYS A 60 22.10 -4.20 -18.53
N GLY A 61 22.11 -2.87 -18.62
CA GLY A 61 21.34 -2.10 -19.60
C GLY A 61 19.85 -1.97 -19.30
N TYR A 62 19.43 -2.23 -18.05
CA TYR A 62 18.03 -2.24 -17.64
C TYR A 62 17.14 -3.08 -18.57
N PRO A 63 17.26 -4.43 -18.53
CA PRO A 63 16.44 -5.29 -19.38
C PRO A 63 14.94 -5.02 -19.19
N THR A 64 14.17 -5.17 -20.27
CA THR A 64 12.75 -4.77 -20.30
C THR A 64 11.77 -5.93 -20.28
N SER A 65 12.23 -7.12 -20.65
CA SER A 65 11.46 -8.35 -20.61
C SER A 65 11.58 -8.99 -19.24
N SER A 66 10.49 -9.56 -18.74
CA SER A 66 10.52 -10.25 -17.45
C SER A 66 11.43 -11.47 -17.51
N GLY A 67 12.23 -11.69 -16.47
CA GLY A 67 13.19 -12.78 -16.49
C GLY A 67 14.24 -12.77 -15.40
N TRP A 68 14.94 -13.89 -15.31
CA TRP A 68 16.04 -14.14 -14.39
C TRP A 68 17.38 -13.76 -15.00
N TYR A 69 18.21 -13.05 -14.23
CA TYR A 69 19.55 -12.61 -14.61
C TYR A 69 20.56 -13.08 -13.58
N SER A 70 21.75 -13.51 -14.04
CA SER A 70 22.87 -13.81 -13.14
C SER A 70 23.29 -12.57 -12.36
N TRP A 71 23.72 -12.76 -11.12
CA TRP A 71 24.08 -11.69 -10.21
C TRP A 71 25.55 -11.83 -9.75
N PRO A 72 26.24 -10.73 -9.35
CA PRO A 72 27.66 -10.78 -9.01
C PRO A 72 28.04 -11.73 -7.87
N ASP A 73 27.10 -12.04 -6.98
CA ASP A 73 27.26 -12.98 -5.87
C ASP A 73 27.05 -14.45 -6.25
N GLY A 74 26.95 -14.75 -7.55
CA GLY A 74 26.69 -16.09 -8.09
C GLY A 74 25.22 -16.53 -8.01
N ARG A 75 24.34 -15.70 -7.44
CA ARG A 75 22.90 -15.96 -7.38
C ARG A 75 22.21 -15.36 -8.62
N TYR A 76 20.89 -15.23 -8.55
CA TYR A 76 20.09 -14.63 -9.61
C TYR A 76 19.21 -13.51 -9.08
N ASN A 77 18.90 -12.55 -9.94
CA ASN A 77 17.94 -11.50 -9.65
C ASN A 77 16.88 -11.43 -10.76
N TYR A 78 15.77 -10.76 -10.52
CA TYR A 78 14.62 -10.77 -11.42
C TYR A 78 14.16 -9.36 -11.78
N THR A 79 13.78 -9.15 -13.04
CA THR A 79 12.99 -8.00 -13.45
C THR A 79 11.59 -8.47 -13.82
N GLY A 80 10.57 -7.73 -13.36
CA GLY A 80 9.18 -7.97 -13.78
C GLY A 80 8.84 -7.29 -15.11
N GLY A 81 9.79 -6.59 -15.73
CA GLY A 81 9.57 -5.82 -16.93
C GLY A 81 8.87 -4.50 -16.64
N ARG A 82 7.87 -4.15 -17.45
CA ARG A 82 7.21 -2.84 -17.40
C ARG A 82 6.42 -2.65 -16.11
N PHE A 83 6.69 -1.57 -15.39
CA PHE A 83 5.85 -1.05 -14.33
C PHE A 83 4.86 -0.04 -14.91
N TYR A 84 3.57 -0.27 -14.73
CA TYR A 84 2.53 0.51 -15.40
C TYR A 84 2.12 1.79 -14.66
N ASN A 85 2.52 1.94 -13.39
CA ASN A 85 2.12 3.10 -12.56
C ASN A 85 0.59 3.33 -12.60
N ARG A 86 -0.20 2.27 -12.44
CA ARG A 86 -1.67 2.31 -12.63
C ARG A 86 -2.35 3.20 -11.60
N GLU A 87 -1.76 3.25 -10.42
CA GLU A 87 -2.16 4.04 -9.28
C GLU A 87 -1.72 5.51 -9.41
N GLY A 88 -0.94 5.86 -10.45
CA GLY A 88 -0.53 7.22 -10.75
C GLY A 88 0.40 7.86 -9.70
N GLN A 89 1.13 7.04 -8.95
CA GLN A 89 1.96 7.49 -7.83
C GLN A 89 3.25 8.16 -8.33
N LEU A 90 3.88 7.61 -9.38
CA LEU A 90 5.05 8.22 -10.02
C LEU A 90 4.63 9.26 -11.08
N PRO A 91 5.52 10.19 -11.48
CA PRO A 91 5.23 11.16 -12.54
C PRO A 91 4.65 10.53 -13.80
N SER A 92 3.63 11.16 -14.39
CA SER A 92 3.01 10.70 -15.64
C SER A 92 3.89 11.00 -16.87
N GLY A 93 3.52 10.45 -18.04
CA GLY A 93 4.24 10.69 -19.29
C GLY A 93 5.58 9.94 -19.42
N ALA A 94 5.86 9.00 -18.53
CA ALA A 94 7.07 8.18 -18.54
C ALA A 94 6.76 6.68 -18.67
N THR A 95 7.75 5.92 -19.16
CA THR A 95 7.72 4.46 -19.15
C THR A 95 8.66 3.96 -18.07
N TYR A 96 8.11 3.19 -17.13
CA TYR A 96 8.84 2.65 -16.00
C TYR A 96 9.08 1.14 -16.15
N TYR A 97 10.18 0.68 -15.57
CA TYR A 97 10.51 -0.74 -15.45
C TYR A 97 10.88 -1.06 -14.02
N GLU A 98 10.49 -2.25 -13.57
CA GLU A 98 10.74 -2.72 -12.20
C GLU A 98 11.86 -3.76 -12.15
N TYR A 99 12.65 -3.67 -11.09
CA TYR A 99 13.74 -4.58 -10.83
C TYR A 99 13.79 -4.94 -9.35
N ASP A 100 14.10 -6.19 -9.07
CA ASP A 100 14.25 -6.65 -7.70
C ASP A 100 15.58 -6.18 -7.10
N VAL A 101 15.56 -5.90 -5.79
CA VAL A 101 16.73 -5.39 -5.07
C VAL A 101 17.69 -6.52 -4.69
N TYR A 102 17.18 -7.61 -4.12
CA TYR A 102 18.00 -8.69 -3.60
C TYR A 102 18.03 -9.90 -4.52
N SER A 103 19.23 -10.45 -4.70
CA SER A 103 19.43 -11.72 -5.38
C SER A 103 18.87 -12.88 -4.55
N ARG A 104 18.60 -14.00 -5.22
CA ARG A 104 18.06 -15.23 -4.62
C ARG A 104 18.35 -16.44 -5.49
N ALA A 105 17.94 -17.61 -5.02
CA ALA A 105 18.02 -18.83 -5.84
C ALA A 105 17.13 -18.65 -7.08
N ARG A 106 17.58 -19.16 -8.23
CA ARG A 106 16.81 -19.05 -9.47
C ARG A 106 15.46 -19.78 -9.30
N GLY A 107 14.37 -19.11 -9.64
CA GLY A 107 13.01 -19.64 -9.49
C GLY A 107 12.39 -19.43 -8.10
N ALA A 108 13.14 -18.88 -7.13
CA ALA A 108 12.57 -18.56 -5.81
C ALA A 108 11.55 -17.41 -5.89
N SER A 109 10.60 -17.42 -4.94
CA SER A 109 9.65 -16.32 -4.77
C SER A 109 10.37 -14.98 -4.60
N ARG A 110 9.82 -13.94 -5.23
CA ARG A 110 10.31 -12.56 -5.13
C ARG A 110 9.91 -11.97 -3.77
N ASP A 111 10.77 -11.12 -3.20
CA ASP A 111 10.47 -10.35 -1.98
C ASP A 111 9.61 -9.10 -2.32
N ALA A 112 9.45 -8.15 -1.41
CA ALA A 112 8.68 -6.91 -1.64
C ALA A 112 9.52 -5.73 -2.17
N TYR A 113 10.85 -5.85 -2.21
CA TYR A 113 11.76 -4.74 -2.45
C TYR A 113 12.00 -4.54 -3.94
N ARG A 114 11.74 -3.33 -4.42
CA ARG A 114 11.81 -2.99 -5.85
C ARG A 114 12.52 -1.69 -6.06
N ILE A 115 13.28 -1.60 -7.15
CA ILE A 115 13.54 -0.31 -7.78
C ILE A 115 12.64 -0.17 -9.00
N VAL A 116 12.14 1.02 -9.23
CA VAL A 116 11.36 1.39 -10.41
C VAL A 116 12.11 2.50 -11.12
N VAL A 117 12.44 2.27 -12.39
CA VAL A 117 13.38 3.11 -13.15
C VAL A 117 12.65 3.72 -14.35
N ASN A 118 12.74 5.04 -14.49
CA ASN A 118 12.48 5.69 -15.76
C ASN A 118 13.73 5.57 -16.64
N ARG A 119 13.74 4.62 -17.58
CA ARG A 119 14.94 4.30 -18.39
C ARG A 119 15.42 5.46 -19.26
N SER A 120 14.54 6.39 -19.67
CA SER A 120 14.95 7.51 -20.54
C SER A 120 15.72 8.59 -19.78
N THR A 121 15.51 8.70 -18.47
CA THR A 121 16.15 9.73 -17.62
C THR A 121 17.11 9.15 -16.59
N GLY A 122 17.04 7.85 -16.32
CA GLY A 122 17.77 7.19 -15.24
C GLY A 122 17.24 7.51 -13.84
N VAL A 123 16.14 8.27 -13.72
CA VAL A 123 15.53 8.54 -12.41
C VAL A 123 14.96 7.23 -11.85
N THR A 124 15.34 6.92 -10.62
CA THR A 124 14.99 5.66 -9.95
C THR A 124 14.32 5.93 -8.61
N TRP A 125 13.31 5.14 -8.31
CA TRP A 125 12.64 5.11 -7.01
C TRP A 125 12.81 3.74 -6.38
N PHE A 126 13.08 3.70 -5.09
CA PHE A 126 13.03 2.49 -4.28
C PHE A 126 11.64 2.35 -3.65
N SER A 127 11.05 1.17 -3.78
CA SER A 127 9.86 0.77 -3.06
C SER A 127 10.19 -0.38 -2.09
N PRO A 128 10.11 -0.16 -0.77
CA PRO A 128 10.45 -1.18 0.22
C PRO A 128 9.32 -2.20 0.47
N ASN A 129 8.13 -1.95 -0.07
CA ASN A 129 6.87 -2.52 0.38
C ASN A 129 5.92 -2.79 -0.79
N HIS A 130 6.47 -3.30 -1.89
CA HIS A 130 5.70 -3.76 -3.04
C HIS A 130 4.76 -2.67 -3.60
N TYR A 131 5.33 -1.50 -3.90
CA TYR A 131 4.69 -0.33 -4.54
C TYR A 131 3.73 0.44 -3.65
N THR A 132 3.76 0.23 -2.33
CA THR A 132 2.95 1.04 -1.39
C THR A 132 3.66 2.32 -0.95
N ASP A 133 4.98 2.45 -1.11
CA ASP A 133 5.72 3.71 -0.98
C ASP A 133 6.87 3.78 -2.00
N PHE A 134 7.30 5.00 -2.33
CA PHE A 134 8.41 5.27 -3.24
C PHE A 134 9.36 6.32 -2.69
N TYR A 135 10.66 6.04 -2.72
CA TYR A 135 11.71 6.94 -2.27
C TYR A 135 12.69 7.17 -3.42
N ARG A 136 12.83 8.42 -3.88
CA ARG A 136 13.75 8.74 -4.97
C ARG A 136 15.20 8.47 -4.53
N LEU A 137 15.94 7.65 -5.29
CA LEU A 137 17.29 7.20 -4.94
C LEU A 137 18.37 8.28 -5.05
#